data_AF-A0A3A5AVZ0-F1
#
_entry.id   AF-A0A3A5AVZ0-F1
#
_cell.length_a   1.000
_cell.length_b   1.000
_cell.length_c   1.000
_cell.angle_alpha   90.00
_cell.angle_beta   90.00
_cell.angle_gamma   90.00
#
_symmetry.space_group_name_H-M   'P 1'
#
loop_
_entity.id
_entity.type
_entity.pdbx_description
1 polymer ?
#
loop_
_entity_poly.entity_id
_entity_poly.type
_entity_poly.pdbx_seq_one_letter_code
_entity_poly.pdbx_strand_id
1 'polypeptide(L)'
;MVEPVTYLEYNKESPFRRWWNTRTYLQKRMIRFCMSMIVFILCLPLYHAGLFGTVDGPLHPARIGESLAGMGVTRTHSAVFFLSILIIAVSWNWIFNLVTYLAGGRLTCNKTEAEGSFCGAGVERKKVVQKKSGQSVPQYVCEKGHKRPDAHFHPVQKGTVSHTIWVVAAVFCGIVLFLS
;
A
#
# COMPACT_ATOMS: atom_id res chain seq x y z
N MET A 1 34.43 -8.10 8.41
CA MET A 1 34.46 -8.91 7.17
C MET A 1 33.19 -8.57 6.41
N VAL A 2 33.31 -7.94 5.25
CA VAL A 2 32.17 -7.54 4.40
C VAL A 2 31.96 -8.68 3.42
N GLU A 3 30.85 -9.40 3.54
CA GLU A 3 30.47 -10.43 2.57
C GLU A 3 30.17 -9.79 1.21
N PRO A 4 30.62 -10.37 0.09
CA PRO A 4 30.34 -9.84 -1.23
C PRO A 4 28.85 -10.01 -1.54
N VAL A 5 28.13 -8.89 -1.55
CA VAL A 5 26.70 -8.84 -1.90
C VAL A 5 26.55 -9.28 -3.36
N THR A 6 25.77 -10.33 -3.58
CA THR A 6 25.47 -10.83 -4.93
C THR A 6 24.69 -9.78 -5.72
N TYR A 7 25.02 -9.59 -7.01
CA TYR A 7 24.43 -8.58 -7.90
C TYR A 7 22.88 -8.62 -7.97
N LEU A 8 22.27 -9.77 -7.64
CA LEU A 8 20.82 -9.96 -7.59
C LEU A 8 20.18 -9.34 -6.33
N GLU A 9 20.88 -9.29 -5.20
CA GLU A 9 20.41 -8.61 -3.99
C GLU A 9 20.57 -7.10 -4.10
N TYR A 10 21.65 -6.65 -4.75
CA TYR A 10 21.94 -5.23 -4.99
C TYR A 10 20.82 -4.49 -5.74
N ASN A 11 20.11 -5.19 -6.62
CA ASN A 11 19.05 -4.62 -7.46
C ASN A 11 17.65 -4.68 -6.81
N LYS A 12 17.51 -5.41 -5.69
CA LYS A 12 16.27 -5.47 -4.90
C LYS A 12 16.23 -4.46 -3.75
N GLU A 13 17.37 -3.88 -3.37
CA GLU A 13 17.42 -2.88 -2.30
C GLU A 13 16.82 -1.55 -2.77
N SER A 14 15.99 -0.94 -1.92
CA SER A 14 15.45 0.39 -2.20
C SER A 14 16.61 1.41 -2.31
N PRO A 15 16.50 2.42 -3.21
CA PRO A 15 17.57 3.40 -3.42
C PRO A 15 18.00 4.09 -2.12
N PHE A 16 17.03 4.30 -1.21
CA PHE A 16 17.26 4.87 0.11
C PHE A 16 18.08 3.94 1.01
N ARG A 17 17.79 2.64 1.02
CA ARG A 17 18.52 1.66 1.82
C ARG A 17 19.95 1.50 1.33
N ARG A 18 20.15 1.54 0.01
CA ARG A 18 21.48 1.54 -0.62
C ARG A 18 22.30 2.78 -0.25
N TRP A 19 21.70 3.97 -0.32
CA TRP A 19 22.34 5.21 0.14
C TRP A 19 22.64 5.20 1.65
N TRP A 20 21.75 4.60 2.45
CA TRP A 20 21.98 4.47 3.89
C TRP A 20 23.15 3.53 4.17
N ASN A 21 23.23 2.39 3.47
CA ASN A 21 24.24 1.37 3.69
C ASN A 21 25.67 1.86 3.36
N THR A 22 25.84 2.76 2.38
CA THR A 22 27.15 3.31 2.00
C THR A 22 27.76 4.28 3.03
N ARG A 23 27.00 4.72 4.04
CA ARG A 23 27.49 5.66 5.07
C ARG A 23 28.18 4.96 6.24
N THR A 24 29.22 5.60 6.78
CA THR A 24 29.96 5.09 7.96
C THR A 24 29.11 5.15 9.24
N TYR A 25 29.50 4.41 10.28
CA TYR A 25 28.77 4.39 11.57
C TYR A 25 28.60 5.79 12.17
N LEU A 26 29.66 6.61 12.16
CA LEU A 26 29.63 7.99 12.64
C LEU A 26 28.67 8.87 11.83
N GLN A 27 28.66 8.72 10.49
CA GLN A 27 27.73 9.44 9.62
C GLN A 27 26.27 9.07 9.90
N LYS A 28 25.96 7.78 10.06
CA LYS A 28 24.60 7.30 10.39
C LYS A 28 24.12 7.85 11.74
N ARG A 29 25.01 7.89 12.75
CA ARG A 29 24.70 8.44 14.07
C ARG A 29 24.45 9.95 14.00
N MET A 30 25.27 10.68 13.25
CA MET A 30 25.10 12.12 13.06
C MET A 30 23.79 12.44 12.32
N ILE A 31 23.45 11.69 11.25
CA ILE A 31 22.18 11.90 10.52
C ILE A 31 20.97 11.66 11.43
N ARG A 32 20.99 10.61 12.25
CA ARG A 32 19.91 10.36 13.24
C ARG A 32 19.79 11.52 14.23
N PHE A 33 20.92 12.00 14.76
CA PHE A 33 20.94 13.15 15.67
C PHE A 33 20.38 14.41 15.00
N CYS A 34 20.83 14.74 13.78
CA CYS A 34 20.32 15.87 13.02
C CYS A 34 18.81 15.77 12.75
N MET A 35 18.31 14.58 12.35
CA MET A 35 16.87 14.37 12.16
C MET A 35 16.08 14.57 13.45
N SER A 36 16.56 14.04 14.59
CA SER A 36 15.94 14.27 15.89
C SER A 36 15.95 15.74 16.28
N MET A 37 17.06 16.45 16.02
CA MET A 37 17.19 17.87 16.32
C MET A 37 16.26 18.73 15.45
N ILE A 38 16.10 18.40 14.16
CA ILE A 38 15.14 19.06 13.27
C ILE A 38 13.72 18.84 13.78
N VAL A 39 13.35 17.61 14.11
CA VAL A 39 12.01 17.32 14.66
C VAL A 39 11.78 18.11 15.94
N PHE A 40 12.76 18.15 16.85
CA PHE A 40 12.67 18.94 18.08
C PHE A 40 12.46 20.43 17.81
N ILE A 41 13.27 21.03 16.92
CA ILE A 41 13.16 22.44 16.54
C ILE A 41 11.80 22.74 15.90
N LEU A 42 11.21 21.81 15.15
CA LEU A 42 9.88 21.95 14.57
C LEU A 42 8.76 21.79 15.61
N CYS A 43 8.94 20.93 16.60
CA CYS A 43 7.97 20.72 17.67
C CYS A 43 7.86 21.93 18.62
N LEU A 44 8.94 22.68 18.83
CA LEU A 44 8.93 23.88 19.69
C LEU A 44 7.94 24.97 19.26
N PRO A 45 7.95 25.49 18.01
CA PRO A 45 6.98 26.47 17.57
C PRO A 45 5.57 25.89 17.52
N LEU A 46 5.41 24.61 17.18
CA LEU A 46 4.09 23.96 17.21
C LEU A 46 3.53 23.85 18.64
N TYR A 47 4.40 23.60 19.62
CA TYR A 47 4.06 23.59 21.03
C TYR A 47 3.63 24.99 21.52
N HIS A 48 4.44 26.02 21.23
CA HIS A 48 4.11 27.40 21.60
C HIS A 48 2.90 27.96 20.84
N ALA A 49 2.66 27.47 19.61
CA ALA A 49 1.45 27.79 18.88
C ALA A 49 0.21 27.08 19.45
N GLY A 50 0.36 26.18 20.42
CA GLY A 50 -0.75 25.55 21.14
C GLY A 50 -1.30 24.27 20.51
N LEU A 51 -0.63 23.68 19.52
CA LEU A 51 -1.13 22.51 18.77
C LEU A 51 -1.44 21.31 19.68
N PHE A 52 -0.69 21.15 20.77
CA PHE A 52 -0.85 20.03 21.71
C PHE A 52 -1.89 20.30 22.82
N GLY A 53 -2.51 21.49 22.84
CA GLY A 53 -3.56 21.84 23.81
C GLY A 53 -3.08 22.16 25.24
N THR A 54 -1.77 22.15 25.49
CA THR A 54 -1.19 22.47 26.81
C THR A 54 -0.86 23.94 26.99
N VAL A 55 -0.77 24.70 25.90
CA VAL A 55 -0.47 26.13 25.87
C VAL A 55 -1.53 26.80 25.01
N ASP A 56 -2.08 27.91 25.48
CA ASP A 56 -2.99 28.73 24.69
C ASP A 56 -2.25 29.39 23.52
N GLY A 57 -2.64 29.03 22.29
CA GLY A 57 -2.04 29.58 21.08
C GLY A 57 -3.00 29.52 19.87
N PRO A 58 -2.63 30.09 18.72
CA PRO A 58 -3.48 30.16 17.54
C PRO A 58 -3.86 28.77 16.98
N LEU A 59 -3.03 27.75 17.20
CA LEU A 59 -3.28 26.37 16.80
C LEU A 59 -3.90 25.53 17.93
N HIS A 60 -4.48 26.18 18.95
CA HIS A 60 -5.15 25.44 20.02
C HIS A 60 -6.31 24.58 19.44
N PRO A 61 -6.40 23.29 19.78
CA PRO A 61 -7.37 22.37 19.18
C PRO A 61 -8.82 22.84 19.35
N ALA A 62 -9.15 23.53 20.46
CA ALA A 62 -10.47 24.12 20.64
C ALA A 62 -10.80 25.20 19.59
N ARG A 63 -9.85 26.11 19.30
CA ARG A 63 -10.03 27.17 18.30
C ARG A 63 -10.08 26.63 16.88
N ILE A 64 -9.29 25.58 16.60
CA ILE A 64 -9.37 24.84 15.33
C ILE A 64 -10.76 24.21 15.18
N GLY A 65 -11.29 23.60 16.25
CA GLY A 65 -12.65 23.06 16.28
C GLY A 65 -13.72 24.13 16.06
N GLU A 66 -13.62 25.28 16.73
CA GLU A 66 -14.53 26.42 16.56
C GLU A 66 -14.49 26.99 15.15
N SER A 67 -13.29 27.13 14.56
CA SER A 67 -13.12 27.59 13.17
C SER A 67 -13.76 26.62 12.18
N LEU A 68 -13.53 25.31 12.37
CA LEU A 68 -14.16 24.27 11.55
C LEU A 68 -15.69 24.25 11.70
N ALA A 69 -16.19 24.43 12.93
CA ALA A 69 -17.63 24.55 13.19
C ALA A 69 -18.21 25.82 12.55
N GLY A 70 -17.48 26.94 12.59
CA GLY A 70 -17.85 28.20 11.95
C GLY A 70 -17.89 28.11 10.41
N MET A 71 -17.12 27.21 9.82
CA MET A 71 -17.19 26.85 8.39
C MET A 71 -18.36 25.90 8.05
N GLY A 72 -19.20 25.54 9.02
CA GLY A 72 -20.31 24.61 8.84
C GLY A 72 -19.92 23.13 8.85
N VAL A 73 -18.68 22.79 9.22
CA VAL A 73 -18.26 21.40 9.36
C VAL A 73 -18.84 20.84 10.66
N THR A 74 -19.93 20.10 10.51
CA THR A 74 -20.57 19.36 11.60
C THR A 74 -19.93 18.00 11.82
N ARG A 75 -20.21 17.40 12.98
CA ARG A 75 -19.76 16.05 13.36
C ARG A 75 -20.05 15.00 12.29
N THR A 76 -21.21 15.06 11.65
CA THR A 76 -21.61 14.09 10.62
C THR A 76 -20.75 14.22 9.37
N HIS A 77 -20.36 15.43 8.97
CA HIS A 77 -19.46 15.64 7.84
C HIS A 77 -18.07 15.04 8.10
N SER A 78 -17.50 15.23 9.30
CA SER A 78 -16.22 14.62 9.67
C SER A 78 -16.30 13.08 9.71
N ALA A 79 -17.39 12.54 10.27
CA ALA A 79 -17.61 11.08 10.33
C ALA A 79 -17.70 10.46 8.93
N VAL A 80 -18.51 11.05 8.04
CA VAL A 80 -18.67 10.59 6.65
C VAL A 80 -17.35 10.69 5.89
N PHE A 81 -16.57 11.76 6.10
CA PHE A 81 -15.28 11.94 5.45
C PHE A 81 -14.29 10.82 5.81
N PHE A 82 -14.02 10.60 7.09
CA PHE A 82 -13.08 9.55 7.50
C PHE A 82 -13.58 8.14 7.16
N LEU A 83 -14.88 7.90 7.27
CA LEU A 83 -15.48 6.62 6.89
C LEU A 83 -15.34 6.34 5.39
N SER A 84 -15.59 7.35 4.55
CA SER A 84 -15.45 7.20 3.09
C SER A 84 -14.01 6.91 2.70
N ILE A 85 -13.03 7.61 3.30
CA ILE A 85 -11.60 7.35 3.08
C ILE A 85 -11.23 5.95 3.53
N LEU A 86 -11.72 5.51 4.69
CA LEU A 86 -11.47 4.16 5.19
C LEU A 86 -11.99 3.09 4.22
N ILE A 87 -13.24 3.25 3.77
CA ILE A 87 -13.86 2.34 2.80
C ILE A 87 -13.03 2.28 1.52
N ILE A 88 -12.65 3.43 0.95
CA ILE A 88 -11.83 3.50 -0.27
C ILE A 88 -10.46 2.85 -0.05
N ALA A 89 -9.79 3.20 1.05
CA ALA A 89 -8.44 2.70 1.35
C ALA A 89 -8.42 1.17 1.57
N VAL A 90 -9.48 0.59 2.13
CA VAL A 90 -9.60 -0.87 2.31
C VAL A 90 -9.99 -1.55 1.00
N SER A 91 -10.99 -1.02 0.30
CA SER A 91 -11.59 -1.67 -0.87
C SER A 91 -10.78 -1.55 -2.16
N TRP A 92 -10.00 -0.49 -2.35
CA TRP A 92 -9.26 -0.25 -3.60
C TRP A 92 -8.40 -1.44 -4.05
N ASN A 93 -7.72 -2.12 -3.11
CA ASN A 93 -6.87 -3.26 -3.45
C ASN A 93 -7.67 -4.45 -3.99
N TRP A 94 -8.86 -4.68 -3.47
CA TRP A 94 -9.74 -5.76 -3.95
C TRP A 94 -10.35 -5.41 -5.30
N ILE A 95 -10.79 -4.16 -5.49
CA ILE A 95 -11.31 -3.66 -6.77
C ILE A 95 -10.24 -3.81 -7.85
N PHE A 96 -9.01 -3.36 -7.58
CA PHE A 96 -7.90 -3.46 -8.53
C PHE A 96 -7.59 -4.93 -8.91
N ASN A 97 -7.50 -5.81 -7.92
CA ASN A 97 -7.22 -7.23 -8.16
C ASN A 97 -8.36 -7.92 -8.91
N LEU A 98 -9.61 -7.59 -8.61
CA LEU A 98 -10.78 -8.11 -9.31
C LEU A 98 -10.81 -7.68 -10.78
N VAL A 99 -10.62 -6.38 -11.05
CA VAL A 99 -10.57 -5.85 -12.41
C VAL A 99 -9.42 -6.47 -13.20
N THR A 100 -8.24 -6.60 -12.58
CA THR A 100 -7.07 -7.22 -13.23
C THR A 100 -7.32 -8.69 -13.55
N TYR A 101 -7.95 -9.43 -12.63
CA TYR A 101 -8.32 -10.83 -12.85
C TYR A 101 -9.33 -10.98 -13.99
N LEU A 102 -10.37 -10.14 -14.02
CA LEU A 102 -11.39 -10.15 -15.09
C LEU A 102 -10.81 -9.76 -16.46
N ALA A 103 -9.88 -8.81 -16.48
CA ALA A 103 -9.14 -8.41 -17.68
C ALA A 103 -8.13 -9.49 -18.15
N GLY A 104 -7.93 -10.55 -17.38
CA GLY A 104 -6.96 -11.61 -17.69
C GLY A 104 -5.50 -11.20 -17.48
N GLY A 105 -5.25 -10.12 -16.73
CA GLY A 105 -3.90 -9.67 -16.40
C GLY A 105 -3.26 -10.50 -15.29
N ARG A 106 -1.92 -10.54 -15.25
CA ARG A 106 -1.13 -11.19 -14.19
C ARG A 106 -1.46 -12.68 -13.98
N LEU A 107 -1.88 -13.36 -15.05
CA LEU A 107 -2.10 -14.79 -15.10
C LEU A 107 -0.85 -15.51 -15.63
N THR A 108 -0.41 -16.54 -14.91
CA THR A 108 0.76 -17.36 -15.26
C THR A 108 0.42 -18.84 -15.36
N CYS A 109 1.20 -19.56 -16.16
CA CYS A 109 0.99 -20.98 -16.42
C CYS A 109 1.53 -21.84 -15.25
N ASN A 110 0.66 -22.67 -14.67
CA ASN A 110 1.01 -23.58 -13.58
C ASN A 110 1.39 -25.00 -14.06
N LYS A 111 1.78 -25.19 -15.33
CA LYS A 111 2.23 -26.50 -15.80
C LYS A 111 3.65 -26.77 -15.29
N THR A 112 3.85 -27.92 -14.66
CA THR A 112 5.18 -28.47 -14.34
C THR A 112 5.86 -29.00 -15.60
N GLU A 113 7.08 -28.57 -15.85
CA GLU A 113 7.96 -29.06 -16.91
C GLU A 113 8.69 -30.34 -16.46
N ALA A 114 9.33 -31.04 -17.41
CA ALA A 114 9.98 -32.33 -17.17
C ALA A 114 11.10 -32.28 -16.13
N GLU A 115 11.71 -31.11 -15.90
CA GLU A 115 12.75 -30.87 -14.90
C GLU A 115 12.19 -30.49 -13.51
N GLY A 116 10.86 -30.51 -13.32
CA GLY A 116 10.22 -30.14 -12.06
C GLY A 116 10.06 -28.62 -11.85
N SER A 117 10.50 -27.79 -12.80
CA SER A 117 10.27 -26.35 -12.81
C SER A 117 8.85 -26.01 -13.28
N PHE A 118 8.28 -24.91 -12.79
CA PHE A 118 7.00 -24.40 -13.28
C PHE A 118 7.20 -23.54 -14.54
N CYS A 119 6.31 -23.68 -15.52
CA CYS A 119 6.35 -22.94 -16.78
C CYS A 119 6.44 -21.42 -16.58
N GLY A 120 5.61 -20.85 -15.68
CA GLY A 120 5.66 -19.43 -15.29
C GLY A 120 5.31 -18.41 -16.39
N ALA A 121 5.14 -18.84 -17.64
CA ALA A 121 4.85 -17.97 -18.78
C ALA A 121 3.48 -17.29 -18.65
N GLY A 122 3.34 -16.11 -19.27
CA GLY A 122 2.08 -15.38 -19.39
C GLY A 122 1.01 -16.22 -20.08
N VAL A 123 -0.24 -16.03 -19.67
CA VAL A 123 -1.38 -16.82 -20.12
C VAL A 123 -2.47 -15.92 -20.68
N GLU A 124 -2.96 -16.28 -21.87
CA GLU A 124 -4.15 -15.66 -22.47
C GLU A 124 -5.39 -16.53 -22.26
N ARG A 125 -6.52 -15.89 -21.95
CA ARG A 125 -7.82 -16.54 -21.84
C ARG A 125 -8.46 -16.64 -23.24
N LYS A 126 -8.56 -17.84 -23.80
CA LYS A 126 -9.26 -18.10 -25.07
C LYS A 126 -10.58 -18.83 -24.81
N LYS A 127 -11.65 -18.44 -25.49
CA LYS A 127 -12.92 -19.20 -25.47
C LYS A 127 -12.81 -20.32 -26.49
N VAL A 128 -12.90 -21.56 -26.04
CA VAL A 128 -12.86 -22.73 -26.93
C VAL A 128 -14.18 -23.48 -26.82
N VAL A 129 -14.79 -23.78 -27.96
CA VAL A 129 -16.03 -24.56 -28.03
C VAL A 129 -15.68 -26.04 -27.88
N GLN A 130 -16.16 -26.68 -26.83
CA GLN A 130 -15.98 -28.12 -26.67
C GLN A 130 -16.80 -28.87 -27.71
N LYS A 131 -16.11 -29.63 -28.58
CA LYS A 131 -16.74 -30.40 -29.66
C LYS A 131 -17.77 -31.45 -29.18
N LYS A 132 -17.68 -31.92 -27.93
CA LYS A 132 -18.58 -32.95 -27.37
C LYS A 132 -19.85 -32.38 -26.72
N SER A 133 -19.80 -31.16 -26.16
CA SER A 133 -20.91 -30.56 -25.42
C SER A 133 -21.48 -29.30 -26.07
N GLY A 134 -20.82 -28.78 -27.10
CA GLY A 134 -21.17 -27.50 -27.73
C GLY A 134 -20.95 -26.28 -26.83
N GLN A 135 -20.51 -26.45 -25.58
CA GLN A 135 -20.33 -25.37 -24.63
C GLN A 135 -19.01 -24.63 -24.84
N SER A 136 -19.07 -23.30 -24.79
CA SER A 136 -17.89 -22.44 -24.79
C SER A 136 -17.25 -22.44 -23.40
N VAL A 137 -16.10 -23.07 -23.25
CA VAL A 137 -15.37 -23.12 -21.98
C VAL A 137 -14.15 -22.20 -22.10
N PRO A 138 -13.86 -21.36 -21.09
CA PRO A 138 -12.60 -20.62 -21.06
C PRO A 138 -11.43 -21.60 -20.93
N GLN A 139 -10.49 -21.55 -21.87
CA GLN A 139 -9.25 -22.30 -21.86
C GLN A 139 -8.08 -21.34 -21.84
N TYR A 140 -7.14 -21.59 -20.94
CA TYR A 140 -5.95 -20.79 -20.74
C TYR A 140 -4.81 -21.34 -21.58
N VAL A 141 -4.20 -20.50 -22.41
CA VAL A 141 -3.11 -20.87 -23.31
C VAL A 141 -1.90 -20.00 -23.01
N CYS A 142 -0.75 -20.63 -22.71
CA CYS A 142 0.51 -19.91 -22.54
C CYS A 142 1.28 -19.78 -23.85
N GLU A 143 2.29 -18.91 -23.88
CA GLU A 143 3.20 -18.72 -25.04
C GLU A 143 3.91 -20.03 -25.46
N LYS A 144 4.27 -20.89 -24.50
CA LYS A 144 4.83 -22.23 -24.75
C LYS A 144 3.81 -23.26 -25.29
N GLY A 145 2.57 -22.86 -25.58
CA GLY A 145 1.53 -23.71 -26.16
C GLY A 145 0.80 -24.64 -25.18
N HIS A 146 1.05 -24.55 -23.87
CA HIS A 146 0.33 -25.33 -22.86
C HIS A 146 -1.11 -24.86 -22.75
N LYS A 147 -2.05 -25.82 -22.76
CA LYS A 147 -3.49 -25.58 -22.61
C LYS A 147 -3.96 -26.13 -21.27
N ARG A 148 -4.50 -25.27 -20.41
CA ARG A 148 -5.02 -25.65 -19.09
C ARG A 148 -6.40 -25.04 -18.84
N PRO A 149 -7.25 -25.70 -18.04
CA PRO A 149 -8.51 -25.11 -17.58
C PRO A 149 -8.30 -24.05 -16.50
N ASP A 150 -7.12 -24.02 -15.89
CA ASP A 150 -6.73 -23.16 -14.77
C ASP A 150 -5.43 -22.38 -15.04
N ALA A 151 -5.32 -21.20 -14.45
CA ALA A 151 -4.12 -20.36 -14.47
C ALA A 151 -3.89 -19.77 -13.08
N HIS A 152 -2.64 -19.50 -12.72
CA HIS A 152 -2.30 -18.92 -11.44
C HIS A 152 -2.35 -17.39 -11.51
N PHE A 153 -3.10 -16.75 -10.61
CA PHE A 153 -3.21 -15.29 -10.55
C PHE A 153 -2.27 -14.74 -9.47
N HIS A 154 -1.48 -13.73 -9.81
CA HIS A 154 -0.60 -13.05 -8.87
C HIS A 154 -1.24 -11.75 -8.37
N PRO A 155 -1.94 -11.74 -7.21
CA PRO A 155 -2.55 -10.53 -6.68
C PRO A 155 -1.50 -9.48 -6.32
N VAL A 156 -1.85 -8.21 -6.48
CA VAL A 156 -1.06 -7.10 -5.96
C VAL A 156 -1.28 -7.02 -4.45
N GLN A 157 -0.16 -7.08 -3.73
CA GLN A 157 -0.14 -6.94 -2.29
C GLN A 157 -0.11 -5.46 -1.90
N LYS A 158 -0.81 -5.16 -0.80
CA LYS A 158 -0.92 -3.80 -0.28
C LYS A 158 0.44 -3.37 0.29
N GLY A 159 0.96 -2.23 -0.18
CA GLY A 159 2.24 -1.70 0.30
C GLY A 159 2.11 -1.02 1.66
N THR A 160 3.25 -0.76 2.31
CA THR A 160 3.33 -0.15 3.66
C THR A 160 2.55 1.17 3.76
N VAL A 161 2.67 2.05 2.75
CA VAL A 161 1.94 3.34 2.73
C VAL A 161 0.44 3.13 2.77
N SER A 162 -0.07 2.20 1.96
CA SER A 162 -1.49 1.91 1.93
C SER A 162 -1.96 1.30 3.25
N HIS A 163 -1.12 0.49 3.91
CA HIS A 163 -1.37 0.02 5.28
C HIS A 163 -1.48 1.17 6.29
N THR A 164 -0.53 2.10 6.28
CA THR A 164 -0.55 3.26 7.17
C THR A 164 -1.81 4.10 6.97
N ILE A 165 -2.23 4.34 5.72
CA ILE A 165 -3.40 5.17 5.41
C ILE A 165 -4.69 4.58 6.00
N TRP A 166 -4.97 3.29 5.78
CA TRP A 166 -6.23 2.72 6.30
C TRP A 166 -6.22 2.59 7.82
N VAL A 167 -5.07 2.32 8.45
CA VAL A 167 -4.96 2.30 9.92
C VAL A 167 -5.20 3.69 10.50
N VAL A 168 -4.57 4.72 9.95
CA VAL A 168 -4.78 6.11 10.38
C VAL A 168 -6.24 6.52 10.21
N ALA A 169 -6.85 6.23 9.06
CA ALA A 169 -8.27 6.50 8.82
C ALA A 169 -9.18 5.74 9.81
N ALA A 170 -8.86 4.48 10.13
CA ALA A 170 -9.61 3.69 11.11
C ALA A 170 -9.53 4.28 12.52
N VAL A 171 -8.34 4.73 12.95
CA VAL A 171 -8.15 5.38 14.25
C VAL A 171 -8.95 6.68 14.32
N PHE A 172 -8.85 7.56 13.32
CA PHE A 172 -9.62 8.80 13.29
C PHE A 172 -11.13 8.56 13.22
N CYS A 173 -11.57 7.55 12.45
CA CYS A 173 -12.97 7.16 12.42
C CYS A 173 -13.45 6.67 13.80
N GLY A 174 -12.64 5.87 14.50
CA GLY A 174 -12.90 5.45 15.87
C GLY A 174 -13.00 6.63 16.83
N ILE A 175 -12.05 7.56 16.80
CA ILE A 175 -12.10 8.79 17.60
C ILE A 175 -13.40 9.56 17.33
N VAL A 176 -13.71 9.81 16.05
CA VAL A 176 -14.89 10.59 15.65
C VAL A 176 -16.20 9.88 15.98
N LEU A 177 -16.25 8.55 16.07
CA LEU A 177 -17.46 7.80 16.41
C LEU A 177 -17.63 7.52 17.92
N PHE A 178 -16.54 7.38 18.67
CA PHE A 178 -16.56 6.99 20.10
C PHE A 178 -16.30 8.15 21.07
N LEU A 179 -15.48 9.13 20.72
CA LEU A 179 -15.20 10.31 21.56
C LEU A 179 -16.21 11.44 21.31
N SER A 180 -17.37 11.10 20.76
CA SER A 180 -18.35 12.05 20.26
C SER A 180 -19.73 11.81 20.84
#